data_AF-A0A8T5RP78-F1
#
_entry.id   AF-A0A8T5RP78-F1
#
_cell.length_a   1.000
_cell.length_b   1.000
_cell.length_c   1.000
_cell.angle_alpha   90.00
_cell.angle_beta   90.00
_cell.angle_gamma   90.00
#
_symmetry.space_group_name_H-M   'P 1'
#
loop_
_entity.id
_entity.type
_entity.pdbx_description
1 polymer ?
#
loop_
_entity_poly.entity_id
_entity_poly.type
_entity_poly.pdbx_seq_one_letter_code
_entity_poly.pdbx_strand_id
1 'polypeptide(L)'
;MEHNNLSLEYDKNLINRILDDINLRYIILFQYIIRNDLFKDLTDTQLLESYKGVIILDEIYKNNVLKSWNEEFTEIAIDLGLIKNIRNIKEFERKDQDFIIKLGEETVTIEENTILIPDDTLFLMINKKFKHLTRRNFNLALTRLKSVRCENSGVIHSFIYQIGEKDITLSNDLYNILDQFGNIYQVIKIEITIEGFYERFREIFDNIEEFIEIYDPSLNTKNVIKKIKKSIEENKDIIQYLKDEKISLSEKFEFEKIDKNEKIFKDWYSILIQLLNFRYKMENINQELEKIRNYYTGKNRKNSYLEFIEKISFDEDNINEKIKNELIILREKIIDINKILKLLTKKQIKLLNLDYERFFITNS
;
A
#
# COMPACT_ATOMS: atom_id res chain seq x y z
N MET A 1 -40.84 -11.77 6.95
CA MET A 1 -40.73 -11.20 5.60
C MET A 1 -39.73 -12.04 4.83
N GLU A 2 -39.99 -12.36 3.56
CA GLU A 2 -39.00 -13.01 2.71
C GLU A 2 -37.87 -12.00 2.42
N HIS A 3 -36.66 -12.34 2.85
CA HIS A 3 -35.47 -11.50 2.67
C HIS A 3 -34.90 -11.69 1.27
N ASN A 4 -35.42 -10.88 0.33
CA ASN A 4 -35.12 -10.98 -1.10
C ASN A 4 -34.12 -9.93 -1.60
N ASN A 5 -33.97 -8.80 -0.89
CA ASN A 5 -33.08 -7.70 -1.29
C ASN A 5 -31.95 -7.54 -0.27
N LEU A 6 -30.79 -7.05 -0.72
CA LEU A 6 -29.65 -6.81 0.17
C LEU A 6 -30.01 -5.69 1.17
N SER A 7 -29.84 -5.92 2.46
CA SER A 7 -30.12 -4.91 3.49
C SER A 7 -29.18 -5.00 4.68
N LEU A 8 -28.94 -3.88 5.36
CA LEU A 8 -28.06 -3.87 6.55
C LEU A 8 -28.62 -4.71 7.70
N GLU A 9 -29.93 -4.72 7.93
CA GLU A 9 -30.56 -5.44 9.03
C GLU A 9 -30.26 -6.94 8.98
N TYR A 10 -30.33 -7.53 7.79
CA TYR A 10 -30.10 -8.97 7.60
C TYR A 10 -28.67 -9.29 7.14
N ASP A 11 -28.04 -8.45 6.33
CA ASP A 11 -26.78 -8.80 5.63
C ASP A 11 -25.53 -8.07 6.14
N LYS A 12 -25.59 -7.32 7.25
CA LYS A 12 -24.39 -6.61 7.78
C LYS A 12 -23.17 -7.51 7.93
N ASN A 13 -23.33 -8.73 8.45
CA ASN A 13 -22.21 -9.68 8.60
C ASN A 13 -21.67 -10.17 7.26
N LEU A 14 -22.55 -10.39 6.28
CA LEU A 14 -22.18 -10.76 4.93
C LEU A 14 -21.36 -9.66 4.27
N ILE A 15 -21.84 -8.42 4.34
CA ILE A 15 -21.18 -7.24 3.76
C ILE A 15 -19.81 -7.03 4.42
N ASN A 16 -19.73 -7.07 5.75
CA ASN A 16 -18.47 -6.97 6.46
C ASN A 16 -17.47 -8.04 6.02
N ARG A 17 -17.89 -9.31 5.93
CA ARG A 17 -17.01 -10.39 5.45
C ARG A 17 -16.51 -10.14 4.02
N ILE A 18 -17.35 -9.61 3.14
CA ILE A 18 -16.95 -9.28 1.77
C ILE A 18 -15.94 -8.13 1.77
N LEU A 19 -16.17 -7.07 2.55
CA LEU A 19 -15.26 -5.93 2.67
C LEU A 19 -13.97 -6.25 3.44
N ASP A 20 -13.95 -7.33 4.22
CA ASP A 20 -12.74 -7.82 4.88
C ASP A 20 -11.74 -8.49 3.93
N ASP A 21 -12.22 -9.03 2.80
CA ASP A 21 -11.36 -9.57 1.75
C ASP A 21 -10.87 -8.42 0.86
N ILE A 22 -9.58 -8.09 0.98
CA ILE A 22 -8.95 -6.96 0.28
C ILE A 22 -9.20 -6.99 -1.24
N ASN A 23 -9.27 -8.17 -1.85
CA ASN A 23 -9.46 -8.27 -3.30
C ASN A 23 -10.90 -7.95 -3.71
N LEU A 24 -11.88 -8.39 -2.90
CA LEU A 24 -13.29 -8.08 -3.13
C LEU A 24 -13.58 -6.61 -2.81
N ARG A 25 -13.04 -6.14 -1.68
CA ARG A 25 -13.21 -4.79 -1.17
C ARG A 25 -12.83 -3.74 -2.20
N TYR A 26 -11.60 -3.76 -2.72
CA TYR A 26 -11.16 -2.66 -3.60
C TYR A 26 -11.95 -2.59 -4.91
N ILE A 27 -12.46 -3.73 -5.40
CA ILE A 27 -13.36 -3.75 -6.56
C ILE A 27 -14.66 -3.01 -6.25
N ILE A 28 -15.24 -3.24 -5.08
CA ILE A 28 -16.46 -2.54 -4.65
C ILE A 28 -16.19 -1.05 -4.46
N LEU A 29 -15.17 -0.71 -3.67
CA LEU A 29 -14.91 0.67 -3.28
C LEU A 29 -14.50 1.54 -4.46
N PHE A 30 -13.70 1.03 -5.40
CA PHE A 30 -13.34 1.83 -6.58
C PHE A 30 -14.55 2.08 -7.47
N GLN A 31 -15.44 1.09 -7.66
CA GLN A 31 -16.69 1.31 -8.40
C GLN A 31 -17.59 2.32 -7.68
N TYR A 32 -17.67 2.24 -6.34
CA TYR A 32 -18.39 3.23 -5.54
C TYR A 32 -17.83 4.64 -5.76
N ILE A 33 -16.51 4.83 -5.65
CA ILE A 33 -15.89 6.16 -5.80
C ILE A 33 -16.06 6.69 -7.23
N ILE A 34 -15.93 5.83 -8.24
CA ILE A 34 -16.22 6.22 -9.62
C ILE A 34 -17.67 6.72 -9.74
N ARG A 35 -18.62 5.99 -9.16
CA ARG A 35 -20.04 6.37 -9.21
C ARG A 35 -20.34 7.65 -8.42
N ASN A 36 -19.95 7.70 -7.15
CA ASN A 36 -20.30 8.76 -6.22
C ASN A 36 -19.39 9.98 -6.39
N ASP A 37 -18.09 9.82 -6.18
CA ASP A 37 -17.19 10.96 -6.06
C ASP A 37 -16.82 11.55 -7.42
N LEU A 38 -16.61 10.69 -8.43
CA LEU A 38 -16.24 11.11 -9.78
C LEU A 38 -17.45 11.53 -10.61
N PHE A 39 -18.54 10.76 -10.63
CA PHE A 39 -19.72 11.03 -11.46
C PHE A 39 -20.96 11.53 -10.72
N LYS A 40 -20.87 11.80 -9.40
CA LYS A 40 -21.96 12.36 -8.57
C LYS A 40 -23.29 11.62 -8.73
N ASP A 41 -23.21 10.29 -8.82
CA ASP A 41 -24.36 9.40 -9.07
C ASP A 41 -25.22 9.81 -10.26
N LEU A 42 -24.56 10.34 -11.31
CA LEU A 42 -25.18 10.85 -12.53
C LEU A 42 -26.13 12.05 -12.35
N THR A 43 -26.12 12.70 -11.18
CA THR A 43 -26.97 13.87 -10.90
C THR A 43 -26.48 15.15 -11.57
N ASP A 44 -25.18 15.27 -11.84
CA ASP A 44 -24.56 16.45 -12.44
C ASP A 44 -24.41 16.33 -13.96
N THR A 45 -25.46 16.72 -14.69
CA THR A 45 -25.48 16.67 -16.16
C THR A 45 -24.34 17.44 -16.83
N GLN A 46 -23.89 18.56 -16.26
CA GLN A 46 -22.81 19.37 -16.82
C GLN A 46 -21.48 18.62 -16.73
N LEU A 47 -21.21 17.97 -15.60
CA LEU A 47 -20.04 17.13 -15.41
C LEU A 47 -20.04 15.95 -16.40
N LEU A 48 -21.18 15.29 -16.61
CA LEU A 48 -21.29 14.16 -17.53
C LEU A 48 -21.00 14.57 -18.98
N GLU A 49 -21.55 15.70 -19.43
CA GLU A 49 -21.29 16.23 -20.78
C GLU A 49 -19.83 16.65 -20.94
N SER A 50 -19.24 17.31 -19.94
CA SER A 50 -17.82 17.66 -19.92
C SER A 50 -16.91 16.43 -20.00
N TYR A 51 -17.26 15.35 -19.32
CA TYR A 51 -16.52 14.09 -19.41
C TYR A 51 -16.64 13.45 -20.80
N LYS A 52 -17.87 13.29 -21.31
CA LYS A 52 -18.15 12.73 -22.63
C LYS A 52 -17.44 13.50 -23.75
N GLY A 53 -17.43 14.82 -23.67
CA GLY A 53 -16.74 15.70 -24.62
C GLY A 53 -15.22 15.54 -24.66
N VAL A 54 -14.60 15.07 -23.57
CA VAL A 54 -13.15 14.80 -23.53
C VAL A 54 -12.83 13.40 -24.06
N ILE A 55 -13.62 12.38 -23.70
CA ILE A 55 -13.29 10.99 -24.06
C ILE A 55 -13.55 10.65 -25.53
N ILE A 56 -14.33 11.46 -26.26
CA ILE A 56 -14.57 11.30 -27.70
C ILE A 56 -13.40 11.80 -28.56
N LEU A 57 -12.44 12.52 -27.97
CA LEU A 57 -11.29 13.05 -28.69
C LEU A 57 -10.30 11.93 -29.02
N ASP A 58 -9.78 11.92 -30.26
CA ASP A 58 -8.75 10.97 -30.69
C ASP A 58 -7.47 11.08 -29.83
N GLU A 59 -7.07 12.32 -29.52
CA GLU A 59 -5.99 12.63 -28.60
C GLU A 59 -6.45 13.62 -27.53
N ILE A 60 -6.27 13.24 -26.28
CA ILE A 60 -6.65 14.08 -25.14
C ILE A 60 -5.41 14.84 -24.68
N TYR A 61 -5.40 16.16 -24.82
CA TYR A 61 -4.34 17.00 -24.30
C TYR A 61 -4.70 17.56 -22.93
N LYS A 62 -3.69 17.92 -22.13
CA LYS A 62 -3.89 18.61 -20.83
C LYS A 62 -4.80 19.83 -20.97
N ASN A 63 -4.65 20.61 -22.05
CA ASN A 63 -5.51 21.78 -22.30
C ASN A 63 -7.00 21.41 -22.48
N ASN A 64 -7.32 20.24 -23.06
CA ASN A 64 -8.70 19.78 -23.17
C ASN A 64 -9.27 19.51 -21.77
N VAL A 65 -8.51 18.77 -20.95
CA VAL A 65 -8.88 18.48 -19.56
C VAL A 65 -9.11 19.76 -18.75
N LEU A 66 -8.18 20.72 -18.80
CA LEU A 66 -8.29 21.98 -18.05
C LEU A 66 -9.47 22.86 -18.48
N LYS A 67 -9.93 22.75 -19.72
CA LYS A 67 -11.08 23.51 -20.24
C LYS A 67 -12.42 22.86 -19.90
N SER A 68 -12.45 21.53 -19.79
CA SER A 68 -13.68 20.77 -19.65
C SER A 68 -13.93 20.29 -18.22
N TRP A 69 -12.90 19.84 -17.52
CA TRP A 69 -13.01 19.27 -16.18
C TRP A 69 -12.65 20.29 -15.12
N ASN A 70 -13.38 20.29 -14.01
CA ASN A 70 -13.01 21.08 -12.85
C ASN A 70 -11.81 20.44 -12.12
N GLU A 71 -11.23 21.19 -11.18
CA GLU A 71 -10.05 20.76 -10.43
C GLU A 71 -10.33 19.52 -9.58
N GLU A 72 -11.48 19.47 -8.90
CA GLU A 72 -11.89 18.35 -8.06
C GLU A 72 -12.00 17.04 -8.86
N PHE A 73 -12.72 17.05 -9.98
CA PHE A 73 -12.87 15.90 -10.87
C PHE A 73 -11.50 15.44 -11.39
N THR A 74 -10.66 16.39 -11.79
CA THR A 74 -9.31 16.09 -12.28
C THR A 74 -8.44 15.45 -11.21
N GLU A 75 -8.49 15.96 -9.97
CA GLU A 75 -7.78 15.36 -8.84
C GLU A 75 -8.27 13.93 -8.58
N ILE A 76 -9.58 13.71 -8.48
CA ILE A 76 -10.17 12.37 -8.24
C ILE A 76 -9.79 11.40 -9.37
N ALA A 77 -9.88 11.83 -10.64
CA ALA A 77 -9.51 11.01 -11.79
C ALA A 77 -8.02 10.59 -11.76
N ILE A 78 -7.12 11.48 -11.34
CA ILE A 78 -5.69 11.17 -11.18
C ILE A 78 -5.47 10.24 -9.96
N ASP A 79 -6.14 10.52 -8.84
CA ASP A 79 -6.00 9.79 -7.59
C ASP A 79 -6.49 8.35 -7.72
N LEU A 80 -7.58 8.10 -8.47
CA LEU A 80 -8.04 6.76 -8.82
C LEU A 80 -7.19 6.06 -9.87
N GLY A 81 -6.34 6.82 -10.58
CA GLY A 81 -5.50 6.29 -11.64
C GLY A 81 -6.22 6.08 -12.98
N LEU A 82 -7.37 6.74 -13.19
CA LEU A 82 -8.04 6.80 -14.48
C LEU A 82 -7.10 7.43 -15.52
N ILE A 83 -6.38 8.48 -15.15
CA ILE A 83 -5.25 8.98 -15.94
C ILE A 83 -4.02 8.10 -15.66
N LYS A 84 -3.60 7.33 -16.68
CA LYS A 84 -2.55 6.31 -16.57
C LYS A 84 -1.15 6.91 -16.45
N ASN A 85 -0.86 7.94 -17.23
CA ASN A 85 0.48 8.51 -17.40
C ASN A 85 0.80 9.71 -16.47
N ILE A 86 0.02 9.88 -15.41
CA ILE A 86 0.22 10.91 -14.37
C ILE A 86 0.07 10.27 -13.00
N ARG A 87 0.90 10.65 -12.03
CA ARG A 87 0.88 10.05 -10.69
C ARG A 87 0.09 10.84 -9.65
N ASN A 88 0.05 12.16 -9.77
CA ASN A 88 -0.63 13.07 -8.84
C ASN A 88 -0.88 14.44 -9.48
N ILE A 89 -1.71 15.26 -8.85
CA ILE A 89 -2.10 16.59 -9.35
C ILE A 89 -0.89 17.54 -9.55
N LYS A 90 0.11 17.49 -8.65
CA LYS A 90 1.33 18.32 -8.78
C LYS A 90 2.15 17.96 -10.02
N GLU A 91 2.15 16.69 -10.42
CA GLU A 91 2.77 16.26 -11.67
C GLU A 91 1.97 16.80 -12.87
N PHE A 92 0.64 16.69 -12.84
CA PHE A 92 -0.25 17.22 -13.88
C PHE A 92 -0.04 18.73 -14.10
N GLU A 93 -0.01 19.51 -13.02
CA GLU A 93 0.20 20.96 -13.06
C GLU A 93 1.50 21.36 -13.75
N ARG A 94 2.58 20.58 -13.56
CA ARG A 94 3.90 20.84 -14.15
C ARG A 94 4.03 20.45 -15.62
N LYS A 95 3.11 19.66 -16.17
CA LYS A 95 3.13 19.29 -17.59
C LYS A 95 2.75 20.47 -18.47
N ASP A 96 3.29 20.50 -19.68
CA ASP A 96 2.90 21.47 -20.70
C ASP A 96 1.45 21.25 -21.16
N GLN A 97 0.83 22.28 -21.72
CA GLN A 97 -0.58 22.23 -22.12
C GLN A 97 -0.86 21.22 -23.25
N ASP A 98 0.14 20.96 -24.08
CA ASP A 98 0.15 19.98 -25.18
C ASP A 98 0.62 18.59 -24.74
N PHE A 99 0.76 18.34 -23.42
CA PHE A 99 1.01 17.01 -22.92
C PHE A 99 -0.20 16.09 -23.14
N ILE A 100 0.03 14.94 -23.79
CA ILE A 100 -1.01 13.93 -24.06
C ILE A 100 -1.37 13.19 -22.77
N ILE A 101 -2.65 13.17 -22.44
CA ILE A 101 -3.28 12.45 -21.34
C ILE A 101 -3.76 11.08 -21.83
N LYS A 102 -3.49 10.02 -21.07
CA LYS A 102 -3.89 8.64 -21.42
C LYS A 102 -4.88 8.09 -20.40
N LEU A 103 -6.10 7.73 -20.83
CA LEU A 103 -7.16 7.16 -19.98
C LEU A 103 -7.22 5.62 -20.03
N GLY A 104 -6.80 5.02 -21.15
CA GLY A 104 -6.77 3.58 -21.37
C GLY A 104 -7.07 3.21 -22.82
N GLU A 105 -7.03 1.91 -23.15
CA GLU A 105 -7.56 1.45 -24.44
C GLU A 105 -9.09 1.53 -24.43
N GLU A 106 -9.69 1.05 -23.34
CA GLU A 106 -11.09 1.31 -22.97
C GLU A 106 -11.11 2.21 -21.72
N THR A 107 -12.19 2.95 -21.51
CA THR A 107 -12.37 3.84 -20.34
C THR A 107 -13.79 3.76 -19.79
N VAL A 108 -14.05 4.41 -18.66
CA VAL A 108 -15.39 4.42 -18.05
C VAL A 108 -16.37 5.12 -18.98
N THR A 109 -17.49 4.49 -19.29
CA THR A 109 -18.55 5.05 -20.13
C THR A 109 -19.84 5.22 -19.34
N ILE A 110 -20.73 6.08 -19.84
CA ILE A 110 -22.04 6.35 -19.24
C ILE A 110 -23.08 6.08 -20.31
N GLU A 111 -23.85 5.01 -20.13
CA GLU A 111 -24.94 4.61 -21.00
C GLU A 111 -26.27 4.79 -20.28
N GLU A 112 -27.13 5.65 -20.82
CA GLU A 112 -28.38 6.08 -20.19
C GLU A 112 -28.14 6.54 -18.75
N ASN A 113 -28.51 5.71 -17.76
CA ASN A 113 -28.37 5.96 -16.33
C ASN A 113 -27.42 4.95 -15.65
N THR A 114 -26.52 4.33 -16.40
CA THR A 114 -25.58 3.33 -15.89
C THR A 114 -24.14 3.73 -16.19
N ILE A 115 -23.29 3.64 -15.17
CA ILE A 115 -21.85 3.80 -15.31
C ILE A 115 -21.28 2.42 -15.62
N LEU A 116 -20.66 2.29 -16.78
CA LEU A 116 -20.03 1.07 -17.27
C LEU A 116 -18.52 1.20 -17.12
N ILE A 117 -17.94 0.28 -16.36
CA ILE A 117 -16.51 0.29 -16.06
C ILE A 117 -15.91 -0.97 -16.69
N PRO A 118 -15.03 -0.85 -17.69
CA PRO A 118 -14.31 -2.00 -18.23
C PRO A 118 -13.45 -2.67 -17.16
N ASP A 119 -13.51 -4.00 -17.08
CA ASP A 119 -12.81 -4.78 -16.04
C ASP A 119 -11.28 -4.58 -16.07
N ASP A 120 -10.69 -4.45 -17.25
CA ASP A 120 -9.27 -4.14 -17.46
C ASP A 120 -8.90 -2.76 -16.92
N THR A 121 -9.76 -1.77 -17.14
CA THR A 121 -9.55 -0.40 -16.63
C THR A 121 -9.66 -0.37 -15.12
N LEU A 122 -10.67 -1.01 -14.53
CA LEU A 122 -10.80 -1.11 -13.07
C LEU A 122 -9.59 -1.82 -12.45
N PHE A 123 -9.16 -2.94 -13.03
CA PHE A 123 -7.98 -3.67 -12.57
C PHE A 123 -6.73 -2.78 -12.57
N LEU A 124 -6.48 -2.05 -13.65
CA LEU A 124 -5.31 -1.17 -13.76
C LEU A 124 -5.38 -0.02 -12.76
N MET A 125 -6.55 0.57 -12.54
CA MET A 125 -6.77 1.62 -11.52
C MET A 125 -6.39 1.12 -10.13
N ILE A 126 -6.92 -0.05 -9.73
CA ILE A 126 -6.65 -0.63 -8.40
C ILE A 126 -5.18 -1.08 -8.29
N ASN A 127 -4.66 -1.82 -9.27
CA ASN A 127 -3.29 -2.35 -9.25
C ASN A 127 -2.23 -1.24 -9.27
N LYS A 128 -2.53 -0.07 -9.84
CA LYS A 128 -1.64 1.10 -9.78
C LYS A 128 -1.35 1.50 -8.34
N LYS A 129 -2.32 1.33 -7.43
CA LYS A 129 -2.25 1.75 -6.02
C LYS A 129 -1.99 0.58 -5.05
N PHE A 130 -2.47 -0.61 -5.38
CA PHE A 130 -2.40 -1.80 -4.55
C PHE A 130 -1.74 -2.94 -5.34
N LYS A 131 -0.40 -2.96 -5.32
CA LYS A 131 0.41 -3.87 -6.17
C LYS A 131 0.20 -5.35 -5.89
N HIS A 132 -0.30 -5.69 -4.70
CA HIS A 132 -0.60 -7.06 -4.31
C HIS A 132 -1.82 -7.67 -5.05
N LEU A 133 -2.69 -6.84 -5.65
CA LEU A 133 -3.83 -7.34 -6.42
C LEU A 133 -3.36 -7.84 -7.80
N THR A 134 -3.27 -9.15 -7.96
CA THR A 134 -2.94 -9.79 -9.24
C THR A 134 -4.18 -9.92 -10.13
N ARG A 135 -4.00 -10.01 -11.47
CA ARG A 135 -5.12 -10.21 -12.41
C ARG A 135 -5.92 -11.48 -12.10
N ARG A 136 -5.24 -12.55 -11.67
CA ARG A 136 -5.89 -13.79 -11.22
C ARG A 136 -6.80 -13.53 -10.01
N ASN A 137 -6.30 -12.86 -8.98
CA ASN A 137 -7.09 -12.57 -7.78
C ASN A 137 -8.27 -11.63 -8.09
N PHE A 138 -8.06 -10.65 -8.97
CA PHE A 138 -9.12 -9.76 -9.45
C PHE A 138 -10.24 -10.53 -10.16
N ASN A 139 -9.92 -11.42 -11.11
CA ASN A 139 -10.94 -12.20 -11.83
C ASN A 139 -11.71 -13.15 -10.91
N LEU A 140 -11.02 -13.79 -9.95
CA LEU A 140 -11.66 -14.63 -8.94
C LEU A 140 -12.58 -13.79 -8.02
N ALA A 141 -12.14 -12.60 -7.65
CA ALA A 141 -12.91 -11.66 -6.85
C ALA A 141 -14.17 -11.19 -7.59
N LEU A 142 -14.06 -10.81 -8.86
CA LEU A 142 -15.21 -10.47 -9.71
C LEU A 142 -16.24 -11.60 -9.79
N THR A 143 -15.78 -12.83 -9.99
CA THR A 143 -16.67 -14.00 -10.05
C THR A 143 -17.44 -14.17 -8.74
N ARG A 144 -16.75 -14.01 -7.59
CA ARG A 144 -17.38 -14.11 -6.27
C ARG A 144 -18.40 -13.00 -6.01
N LEU A 145 -18.10 -11.77 -6.43
CA LEU A 145 -18.98 -10.61 -6.24
C LEU A 145 -20.28 -10.68 -7.06
N LYS A 146 -20.30 -11.43 -8.17
CA LYS A 146 -21.51 -11.67 -8.98
C LYS A 146 -22.49 -12.65 -8.34
N SER A 147 -22.04 -13.44 -7.37
CA SER A 147 -22.86 -14.52 -6.80
C SER A 147 -22.68 -14.64 -5.28
N VAL A 148 -22.90 -13.55 -4.55
CA VAL A 148 -22.76 -13.52 -3.10
C VAL A 148 -23.98 -14.15 -2.44
N ARG A 149 -23.83 -15.34 -1.87
CA ARG A 149 -24.95 -16.04 -1.22
C ARG A 149 -25.25 -15.47 0.17
N CYS A 150 -26.49 -15.07 0.40
CA CYS A 150 -27.02 -14.70 1.70
C CYS A 150 -27.09 -15.92 2.62
N GLU A 151 -26.60 -15.77 3.85
CA GLU A 151 -26.59 -16.86 4.83
C GLU A 151 -27.96 -17.07 5.48
N ASN A 152 -28.76 -16.00 5.58
CA ASN A 152 -30.04 -16.03 6.26
C ASN A 152 -31.17 -16.57 5.38
N SER A 153 -31.23 -16.17 4.11
CA SER A 153 -32.29 -16.57 3.17
C SER A 153 -31.83 -17.53 2.09
N GLY A 154 -30.51 -17.72 1.90
CA GLY A 154 -29.96 -18.51 0.80
C GLY A 154 -30.04 -17.82 -0.58
N VAL A 155 -30.68 -16.64 -0.66
CA VAL A 155 -30.78 -15.80 -1.87
C VAL A 155 -29.40 -15.36 -2.33
N ILE A 156 -29.22 -15.20 -3.64
CA ILE A 156 -27.97 -14.71 -4.23
C ILE A 156 -28.08 -13.20 -4.42
N HIS A 157 -27.25 -12.45 -3.70
CA HIS A 157 -27.06 -11.02 -3.87
C HIS A 157 -25.90 -10.79 -4.86
N SER A 158 -26.17 -10.13 -5.98
CA SER A 158 -25.12 -9.66 -6.88
C SER A 158 -24.61 -8.32 -6.37
N PHE A 159 -23.35 -8.26 -5.95
CA PHE A 159 -22.72 -7.00 -5.52
C PHE A 159 -22.21 -6.20 -6.72
N ILE A 160 -21.91 -6.90 -7.81
CA ILE A 160 -21.59 -6.32 -9.11
C ILE A 160 -22.38 -7.03 -10.20
N TYR A 161 -22.73 -6.31 -11.25
CA TYR A 161 -23.32 -6.86 -12.47
C TYR A 161 -22.32 -6.77 -13.61
N GLN A 162 -22.36 -7.76 -14.51
CA GLN A 162 -21.64 -7.71 -15.79
C GLN A 162 -22.62 -7.34 -16.89
N ILE A 163 -22.28 -6.31 -17.66
CA ILE A 163 -23.05 -5.84 -18.81
C ILE A 163 -22.16 -6.03 -20.04
N GLY A 164 -22.67 -6.74 -21.04
CA GLY A 164 -21.86 -7.14 -22.19
C GLY A 164 -20.71 -8.09 -21.81
N GLU A 165 -19.61 -8.03 -22.57
CA GLU A 165 -18.49 -8.96 -22.40
C GLU A 165 -17.55 -8.58 -21.25
N LYS A 166 -17.31 -7.28 -21.01
CA LYS A 166 -16.26 -6.82 -20.08
C LYS A 166 -16.69 -5.74 -19.10
N ASP A 167 -17.81 -5.07 -19.33
CA ASP A 167 -18.21 -3.95 -18.48
C ASP A 167 -18.87 -4.45 -17.20
N ILE A 168 -18.56 -3.78 -16.10
CA ILE A 168 -19.10 -4.05 -14.78
C ILE A 168 -19.67 -2.79 -14.14
N THR A 169 -20.68 -2.99 -13.31
CA THR A 169 -21.30 -1.93 -12.50
C THR A 169 -21.61 -2.43 -11.10
N LEU A 170 -21.57 -1.51 -10.13
CA LEU A 170 -21.92 -1.74 -8.73
C LEU A 170 -23.45 -1.88 -8.58
N SER A 171 -23.91 -2.80 -7.74
CA SER A 171 -25.35 -2.90 -7.46
C SER A 171 -25.89 -1.67 -6.72
N ASN A 172 -27.12 -1.26 -7.07
CA ASN A 172 -27.78 -0.12 -6.44
C ASN A 172 -27.99 -0.33 -4.94
N ASP A 173 -28.35 -1.54 -4.52
CA ASP A 173 -28.54 -1.85 -3.10
C ASP A 173 -27.24 -1.66 -2.31
N LEU A 174 -26.12 -2.19 -2.83
CA LEU A 174 -24.82 -2.04 -2.16
C LEU A 174 -24.35 -0.60 -2.17
N TYR A 175 -24.54 0.13 -3.28
CA TYR A 175 -24.28 1.56 -3.36
C TYR A 175 -25.01 2.34 -2.27
N ASN A 176 -26.34 2.17 -2.18
CA ASN A 176 -27.18 2.85 -1.19
C ASN A 176 -26.81 2.49 0.26
N ILE A 177 -26.33 1.26 0.49
CA ILE A 177 -25.84 0.85 1.80
C ILE A 177 -24.52 1.55 2.12
N LEU A 178 -23.57 1.58 1.18
CA LEU A 178 -22.26 2.19 1.38
C LEU A 178 -22.35 3.71 1.60
N ASP A 179 -23.26 4.37 0.90
CA ASP A 179 -23.50 5.82 1.00
C ASP A 179 -23.89 6.25 2.43
N GLN A 180 -24.57 5.38 3.18
CA GLN A 180 -24.93 5.64 4.58
C GLN A 180 -23.72 5.76 5.52
N PHE A 181 -22.55 5.21 5.15
CA PHE A 181 -21.35 5.24 5.99
C PHE A 181 -20.44 6.44 5.70
N GLY A 182 -20.73 7.23 4.67
CA GLY A 182 -20.04 8.49 4.38
C GLY A 182 -18.99 8.43 3.26
N ASN A 183 -17.86 9.09 3.48
CA ASN A 183 -16.86 9.38 2.45
C ASN A 183 -15.84 8.25 2.27
N ILE A 184 -16.18 7.30 1.41
CA ILE A 184 -15.30 6.17 1.02
C ILE A 184 -14.04 6.65 0.27
N TYR A 185 -14.11 7.74 -0.48
CA TYR A 185 -12.94 8.27 -1.19
C TYR A 185 -11.83 8.68 -0.21
N GLN A 186 -12.17 9.34 0.90
CA GLN A 186 -11.23 9.68 1.96
C GLN A 186 -10.59 8.43 2.59
N VAL A 187 -11.38 7.39 2.83
CA VAL A 187 -10.90 6.09 3.35
C VAL A 187 -9.84 5.50 2.42
N ILE A 188 -10.12 5.45 1.11
CA ILE A 188 -9.16 4.95 0.12
C ILE A 188 -7.91 5.83 0.05
N LYS A 189 -8.01 7.17 0.15
CA LYS A 189 -6.80 8.04 0.21
C LYS A 189 -5.90 7.70 1.40
N ILE A 190 -6.48 7.38 2.56
CA ILE A 190 -5.71 6.96 3.75
C ILE A 190 -5.03 5.61 3.50
N GLU A 191 -5.75 4.62 2.98
CA GLU A 191 -5.17 3.31 2.68
C GLU A 191 -4.04 3.39 1.65
N ILE A 192 -4.21 4.18 0.59
CA ILE A 192 -3.16 4.43 -0.41
C ILE A 192 -1.93 5.08 0.24
N THR A 193 -2.14 6.00 1.19
CA THR A 193 -1.04 6.65 1.91
C THR A 193 -0.27 5.66 2.79
N ILE A 194 -0.98 4.77 3.48
CA ILE A 194 -0.39 3.70 4.29
C ILE A 194 0.38 2.71 3.41
N GLU A 195 -0.19 2.28 2.29
CA GLU A 195 0.47 1.36 1.36
C GLU A 195 1.72 1.97 0.74
N GLY A 196 1.63 3.22 0.28
CA GLY A 196 2.80 3.94 -0.27
C GLY A 196 3.91 4.17 0.78
N PHE A 197 3.55 4.28 2.06
CA PHE A 197 4.53 4.25 3.15
C PHE A 197 5.16 2.87 3.30
N TYR A 198 4.35 1.81 3.32
CA TYR A 198 4.79 0.42 3.46
C TYR A 198 5.77 0.01 2.35
N GLU A 199 5.50 0.39 1.09
CA GLU A 199 6.40 0.12 -0.04
C GLU A 199 7.80 0.71 0.17
N ARG A 200 7.88 1.98 0.60
CA ARG A 200 9.16 2.65 0.89
C ARG A 200 9.86 2.04 2.10
N PHE A 201 9.09 1.69 3.12
CA PHE A 201 9.61 0.99 4.29
C PHE A 201 10.27 -0.34 3.89
N ARG A 202 9.59 -1.14 3.06
CA ARG A 202 10.08 -2.42 2.55
C ARG A 202 11.36 -2.25 1.73
N GLU A 203 11.42 -1.28 0.82
CA GLU A 203 12.63 -1.00 0.03
C GLU A 203 13.85 -0.74 0.93
N ILE A 204 13.69 0.06 1.98
CA ILE A 204 14.78 0.37 2.91
C ILE A 204 15.14 -0.85 3.76
N PHE A 205 14.14 -1.60 4.22
CA PHE A 205 14.35 -2.82 4.99
C PHE A 205 15.14 -3.86 4.18
N ASP A 206 14.72 -4.13 2.94
CA ASP A 206 15.35 -5.11 2.06
C ASP A 206 16.81 -4.69 1.74
N ASN A 207 17.08 -3.39 1.55
CA ASN A 207 18.46 -2.87 1.40
C ASN A 207 19.34 -3.14 2.63
N ILE A 208 18.80 -2.99 3.85
CA ILE A 208 19.54 -3.31 5.08
C ILE A 208 19.85 -4.80 5.14
N GLU A 209 18.88 -5.67 4.81
CA GLU A 209 19.08 -7.11 4.80
C GLU A 209 20.15 -7.52 3.78
N GLU A 210 20.12 -6.96 2.57
CA GLU A 210 21.15 -7.19 1.55
C GLU A 210 22.55 -6.77 2.01
N PHE A 211 22.65 -5.65 2.74
CA PHE A 211 23.93 -5.19 3.26
C PHE A 211 24.47 -6.10 4.37
N ILE A 212 23.59 -6.59 5.26
CA ILE A 212 23.97 -7.55 6.30
C ILE A 212 24.43 -8.88 5.68
N GLU A 213 23.80 -9.35 4.59
CA GLU A 213 24.20 -10.58 3.91
C GLU A 213 25.62 -10.55 3.35
N ILE A 214 26.13 -9.38 2.98
CA ILE A 214 27.52 -9.23 2.52
C ILE A 214 28.49 -9.54 3.66
N TYR A 215 28.13 -9.21 4.90
CA TYR A 215 28.92 -9.57 6.06
C TYR A 215 28.76 -11.06 6.36
N ASP A 216 27.55 -11.53 6.60
CA ASP A 216 27.30 -12.95 6.83
C ASP A 216 25.80 -13.26 6.70
N PRO A 217 25.37 -14.15 5.79
CA PRO A 217 23.97 -14.51 5.62
C PRO A 217 23.32 -15.08 6.89
N SER A 218 24.10 -15.71 7.78
CA SER A 218 23.60 -16.27 9.04
C SER A 218 22.97 -15.19 9.96
N LEU A 219 23.44 -13.94 9.85
CA LEU A 219 22.93 -12.78 10.58
C LEU A 219 21.49 -12.41 10.18
N ASN A 220 21.02 -12.88 9.01
CA ASN A 220 19.64 -12.72 8.56
C ASN A 220 18.70 -13.87 8.95
N THR A 221 19.19 -14.88 9.65
CA THR A 221 18.32 -15.98 10.07
C THR A 221 17.42 -15.59 11.24
N LYS A 222 16.17 -16.06 11.23
CA LYS A 222 15.16 -15.75 12.26
C LYS A 222 15.65 -16.01 13.69
N ASN A 223 16.44 -17.06 13.90
CA ASN A 223 16.99 -17.37 15.22
C ASN A 223 18.03 -16.33 15.67
N VAL A 224 18.96 -15.98 14.77
CA VAL A 224 20.02 -15.01 15.05
C VAL A 224 19.43 -13.62 15.28
N ILE A 225 18.46 -13.18 14.45
CA ILE A 225 17.74 -11.92 14.65
C ILE A 225 17.16 -11.81 16.06
N LYS A 226 16.49 -12.86 16.55
CA LYS A 226 15.93 -12.85 17.91
C LYS A 226 17.00 -12.63 18.98
N LYS A 227 18.18 -13.22 18.81
CA LYS A 227 19.31 -13.04 19.73
C LYS A 227 19.91 -11.63 19.60
N ILE A 228 20.03 -11.10 18.39
CA ILE A 228 20.46 -9.71 18.15
C ILE A 228 19.51 -8.73 18.85
N LYS A 229 18.20 -8.89 18.70
CA LYS A 229 17.19 -8.07 19.41
C LYS A 229 17.44 -8.07 20.91
N LYS A 230 17.56 -9.26 21.49
CA LYS A 230 17.80 -9.43 22.93
C LYS A 230 19.11 -8.77 23.36
N SER A 231 20.19 -8.88 22.58
CA SER A 231 21.44 -8.17 22.90
C SER A 231 21.29 -6.65 22.90
N ILE A 232 20.55 -6.09 21.94
CA ILE A 232 20.31 -4.64 21.86
C ILE A 232 19.46 -4.19 23.05
N GLU A 233 18.40 -4.91 23.39
CA GLU A 233 17.52 -4.61 24.53
C GLU A 233 18.24 -4.70 25.88
N GLU A 234 19.18 -5.65 26.01
CA GLU A 234 20.02 -5.82 27.21
C GLU A 234 21.29 -4.93 27.20
N ASN A 235 21.47 -4.06 26.20
CA ASN A 235 22.67 -3.22 26.00
C ASN A 235 23.99 -4.01 26.01
N LYS A 236 23.98 -5.21 25.41
CA LYS A 236 25.16 -6.07 25.25
C LYS A 236 25.81 -5.88 23.89
N ASP A 237 27.10 -6.18 23.83
CA ASP A 237 27.80 -6.28 22.55
C ASP A 237 27.18 -7.41 21.69
N ILE A 238 26.73 -7.06 20.48
CA ILE A 238 25.93 -7.96 19.65
C ILE A 238 26.73 -9.20 19.25
N ILE A 239 27.97 -9.01 18.78
CA ILE A 239 28.77 -10.13 18.25
C ILE A 239 29.24 -11.02 19.40
N GLN A 240 29.66 -10.45 20.52
CA GLN A 240 30.01 -11.24 21.70
C GLN A 240 28.81 -12.03 22.23
N TYR A 241 27.63 -11.40 22.32
CA TYR A 241 26.42 -12.10 22.76
C TYR A 241 26.08 -13.28 21.84
N LEU A 242 26.21 -13.12 20.52
CA LEU A 242 25.98 -14.21 19.56
C LEU A 242 26.95 -15.38 19.76
N LYS A 243 28.23 -15.09 20.03
CA LYS A 243 29.24 -16.10 20.35
C LYS A 243 28.93 -16.84 21.65
N ASP A 244 28.60 -16.12 22.72
CA ASP A 244 28.24 -16.71 24.03
C ASP A 244 27.03 -17.66 23.89
N GLU A 245 26.11 -17.28 23.00
CA GLU A 245 24.92 -18.02 22.60
C GLU A 245 25.19 -19.14 21.57
N LYS A 246 26.47 -19.45 21.30
CA LYS A 246 26.97 -20.50 20.42
C LYS A 246 26.41 -20.44 19.00
N ILE A 247 26.19 -19.25 18.47
CA ILE A 247 25.85 -19.06 17.05
C ILE A 247 27.11 -19.24 16.22
N SER A 248 27.05 -20.13 15.22
CA SER A 248 28.11 -20.29 14.23
C SER A 248 28.08 -19.10 13.29
N LEU A 249 29.12 -18.26 13.36
CA LEU A 249 29.42 -17.17 12.45
C LEU A 249 30.68 -17.52 11.66
N SER A 250 30.93 -16.82 10.56
CA SER A 250 32.18 -16.95 9.80
C SER A 250 33.43 -16.70 10.67
N GLU A 251 34.56 -17.32 10.33
CA GLU A 251 35.82 -17.20 11.08
C GLU A 251 36.29 -15.76 11.26
N LYS A 252 35.99 -14.86 10.32
CA LYS A 252 36.32 -13.43 10.41
C LYS A 252 35.73 -12.70 11.63
N PHE A 253 34.77 -13.32 12.32
CA PHE A 253 34.20 -12.83 13.59
C PHE A 253 35.04 -13.26 14.81
N GLU A 254 36.07 -14.10 14.65
CA GLU A 254 37.01 -14.54 15.70
C GLU A 254 38.14 -13.54 15.95
N PHE A 255 37.83 -12.25 16.00
CA PHE A 255 38.80 -11.15 16.06
C PHE A 255 39.37 -10.85 17.47
N GLU A 256 39.49 -11.85 18.34
CA GLU A 256 40.04 -11.67 19.70
C GLU A 256 41.53 -11.31 19.68
N LYS A 257 42.26 -11.82 18.68
CA LYS A 257 43.70 -11.59 18.48
C LYS A 257 44.02 -10.37 17.60
N ILE A 258 42.98 -9.76 17.01
CA ILE A 258 43.11 -8.62 16.10
C ILE A 258 43.23 -7.32 16.90
N ASP A 259 44.09 -6.41 16.46
CA ASP A 259 44.14 -5.06 17.03
C ASP A 259 42.86 -4.28 16.67
N LYS A 260 42.00 -4.10 17.68
CA LYS A 260 40.74 -3.36 17.55
C LYS A 260 40.94 -1.85 17.33
N ASN A 261 42.18 -1.35 17.44
CA ASN A 261 42.50 0.04 17.14
C ASN A 261 42.67 0.32 15.65
N GLU A 262 42.89 -0.73 14.85
CA GLU A 262 43.09 -0.62 13.42
C GLU A 262 41.87 -0.02 12.72
N LYS A 263 42.13 0.90 11.78
CA LYS A 263 41.08 1.65 11.11
C LYS A 263 40.13 0.72 10.35
N ILE A 264 40.67 -0.28 9.67
CA ILE A 264 39.88 -1.24 8.88
C ILE A 264 38.89 -2.02 9.76
N PHE A 265 39.32 -2.46 10.95
CA PHE A 265 38.44 -3.15 11.90
C PHE A 265 37.36 -2.20 12.43
N LYS A 266 37.73 -0.98 12.84
CA LYS A 266 36.77 0.02 13.33
C LYS A 266 35.70 0.37 12.30
N ASP A 267 36.10 0.60 11.06
CA ASP A 267 35.18 0.93 9.97
C ASP A 267 34.26 -0.27 9.66
N TRP A 268 34.83 -1.48 9.56
CA TRP A 268 34.06 -2.71 9.31
C TRP A 268 33.05 -3.00 10.42
N TYR A 269 33.49 -2.98 11.68
CA TYR A 269 32.67 -3.31 12.85
C TYR A 269 31.59 -2.26 13.09
N SER A 270 31.92 -0.97 13.01
CA SER A 270 30.96 0.11 13.25
C SER A 270 29.82 0.10 12.23
N ILE A 271 30.10 -0.12 10.95
CA ILE A 271 29.08 -0.22 9.90
C ILE A 271 28.19 -1.44 10.13
N LEU A 272 28.77 -2.61 10.45
CA LEU A 272 27.97 -3.80 10.77
C LEU A 272 27.02 -3.55 11.93
N ILE A 273 27.53 -3.05 13.06
CA ILE A 273 26.71 -2.79 14.24
C ILE A 273 25.63 -1.75 13.93
N GLN A 274 25.94 -0.73 13.12
CA GLN A 274 24.95 0.24 12.68
C GLN A 274 23.83 -0.40 11.83
N LEU A 275 24.17 -1.28 10.89
CA LEU A 275 23.18 -2.01 10.08
C LEU A 275 22.28 -2.91 10.94
N LEU A 276 22.85 -3.64 11.90
CA LEU A 276 22.09 -4.48 12.82
C LEU A 276 21.13 -3.65 13.70
N ASN A 277 21.57 -2.48 14.16
CA ASN A 277 20.72 -1.53 14.89
C ASN A 277 19.62 -0.93 14.00
N PHE A 278 19.91 -0.61 12.74
CA PHE A 278 18.88 -0.14 11.80
C PHE A 278 17.84 -1.20 11.55
N ARG A 279 18.24 -2.46 11.36
CA ARG A 279 17.30 -3.56 11.21
C ARG A 279 16.36 -3.68 12.41
N TYR A 280 16.91 -3.65 13.62
CA TYR A 280 16.11 -3.65 14.85
C TYR A 280 15.08 -2.50 14.88
N LYS A 281 15.52 -1.28 14.58
CA LYS A 281 14.64 -0.11 14.52
C LYS A 281 13.55 -0.27 13.46
N MET A 282 13.88 -0.81 12.29
CA MET A 282 12.91 -1.05 11.23
C MET A 282 11.87 -2.11 11.63
N GLU A 283 12.24 -3.13 12.39
CA GLU A 283 11.27 -4.10 12.91
C GLU A 283 10.29 -3.45 13.91
N ASN A 284 10.75 -2.52 14.74
CA ASN A 284 9.88 -1.75 15.63
C ASN A 284 8.94 -0.83 14.84
N ILE A 285 9.44 -0.16 13.80
CA ILE A 285 8.64 0.64 12.86
C ILE A 285 7.57 -0.23 12.19
N ASN A 286 7.92 -1.45 11.77
CA ASN A 286 6.96 -2.39 11.18
C ASN A 286 5.84 -2.75 12.17
N GLN A 287 6.16 -2.99 13.44
CA GLN A 287 5.15 -3.26 14.46
C GLN A 287 4.21 -2.06 14.69
N GLU A 288 4.75 -0.83 14.71
CA GLU A 288 3.95 0.39 14.80
C GLU A 288 3.06 0.57 13.55
N LEU A 289 3.58 0.31 12.36
CA LEU A 289 2.80 0.35 11.11
C LEU A 289 1.68 -0.69 11.07
N GLU A 290 1.92 -1.90 11.57
CA GLU A 290 0.87 -2.92 11.71
C GLU A 290 -0.22 -2.47 12.70
N LYS A 291 0.12 -1.71 13.76
CA LYS A 291 -0.90 -1.13 14.66
C LYS A 291 -1.80 -0.13 13.95
N ILE A 292 -1.27 0.65 12.99
CA ILE A 292 -2.04 1.54 12.13
C ILE A 292 -2.96 0.73 11.21
N ARG A 293 -2.44 -0.30 10.54
CA ARG A 293 -3.25 -1.17 9.65
C ARG A 293 -4.37 -1.91 10.40
N ASN A 294 -4.13 -2.26 11.66
CA ASN A 294 -5.14 -2.86 12.54
C ASN A 294 -6.35 -1.94 12.79
N TYR A 295 -6.39 -0.69 12.35
CA TYR A 295 -7.65 0.07 12.38
C TYR A 295 -8.73 -0.54 11.46
N TYR A 296 -8.35 -1.22 10.36
CA TYR A 296 -9.29 -1.64 9.32
C TYR A 296 -8.98 -2.99 8.67
N THR A 297 -7.82 -3.60 8.94
CA THR A 297 -7.44 -4.88 8.33
C THR A 297 -6.62 -5.76 9.27
N GLY A 298 -6.42 -7.01 8.88
CA GLY A 298 -5.67 -8.01 9.64
C GLY A 298 -6.49 -8.76 10.69
N LYS A 299 -5.86 -9.77 11.31
CA LYS A 299 -6.50 -10.62 12.33
C LYS A 299 -6.83 -9.87 13.62
N ASN A 300 -6.07 -8.82 13.92
CA ASN A 300 -6.20 -8.03 15.15
C ASN A 300 -6.89 -6.68 14.87
N ARG A 301 -7.75 -6.62 13.85
CA ARG A 301 -8.43 -5.38 13.50
C ARG A 301 -9.32 -4.89 14.65
N LYS A 302 -9.35 -3.58 14.85
CA LYS A 302 -10.10 -2.90 15.90
C LYS A 302 -11.54 -2.62 15.51
N ASN A 303 -11.77 -2.36 14.22
CA ASN A 303 -13.08 -2.05 13.67
C ASN A 303 -13.39 -3.03 12.54
N SER A 304 -14.68 -3.29 12.30
CA SER A 304 -15.12 -3.79 11.00
C SER A 304 -14.83 -2.75 9.91
N TYR A 305 -14.83 -3.16 8.65
CA TYR A 305 -14.51 -2.22 7.58
C TYR A 305 -15.57 -1.11 7.42
N LEU A 306 -16.86 -1.43 7.61
CA LEU A 306 -17.93 -0.42 7.61
C LEU A 306 -17.76 0.61 8.74
N GLU A 307 -17.45 0.16 9.95
CA GLU A 307 -17.16 1.07 11.08
C GLU A 307 -15.91 1.92 10.82
N PHE A 308 -14.90 1.38 10.12
CA PHE A 308 -13.75 2.17 9.73
C PHE A 308 -14.13 3.28 8.74
N ILE A 309 -14.98 3.00 7.74
CA ILE A 309 -15.48 4.02 6.82
C ILE A 309 -16.17 5.14 7.59
N GLU A 310 -17.10 4.79 8.48
CA GLU A 310 -17.86 5.74 9.30
C GLU A 310 -16.94 6.63 10.13
N LYS A 311 -16.01 6.03 10.87
CA LYS A 311 -15.07 6.76 11.73
C LYS A 311 -14.18 7.71 10.94
N ILE A 312 -13.65 7.29 9.80
CA ILE A 312 -12.85 8.16 8.93
C ILE A 312 -13.70 9.32 8.39
N SER A 313 -14.91 9.03 7.94
CA SER A 313 -15.79 9.99 7.27
C SER A 313 -16.25 11.11 8.18
N PHE A 314 -16.57 10.79 9.43
CA PHE A 314 -17.06 11.75 10.43
C PHE A 314 -15.95 12.19 11.41
N ASP A 315 -14.70 11.80 11.14
CA ASP A 315 -13.53 11.98 12.00
C ASP A 315 -13.77 11.62 13.47
N GLU A 316 -14.54 10.56 13.71
CA GLU A 316 -14.80 10.08 15.06
C GLU A 316 -13.49 9.67 15.73
N ASP A 317 -13.38 9.97 17.03
CA ASP A 317 -12.17 9.74 17.82
C ASP A 317 -10.91 10.44 17.26
N ASN A 318 -11.03 11.43 16.36
CA ASN A 318 -9.91 12.05 15.63
C ASN A 318 -9.03 11.02 14.90
N ILE A 319 -9.65 9.96 14.35
CA ILE A 319 -8.91 8.85 13.73
C ILE A 319 -8.04 9.30 12.55
N ASN A 320 -8.48 10.30 11.77
CA ASN A 320 -7.72 10.81 10.62
C ASN A 320 -6.40 11.42 11.08
N GLU A 321 -6.48 12.33 12.06
CA GLU A 321 -5.30 13.01 12.60
C GLU A 321 -4.41 12.04 13.37
N LYS A 322 -4.96 11.04 14.07
CA LYS A 322 -4.16 9.97 14.71
C LYS A 322 -3.32 9.21 13.69
N ILE A 323 -3.95 8.67 12.63
CA ILE A 323 -3.23 7.90 11.59
C ILE A 323 -2.16 8.78 10.92
N LYS A 324 -2.51 10.01 10.56
CA LYS A 324 -1.60 10.96 9.92
C LYS A 324 -0.40 11.29 10.79
N ASN A 325 -0.62 11.60 12.07
CA ASN A 325 0.46 11.92 13.01
C ASN A 325 1.37 10.72 13.26
N GLU A 326 0.79 9.51 13.43
CA GLU A 326 1.58 8.28 13.57
C GLU A 326 2.44 8.03 12.32
N LEU A 327 1.88 8.18 11.11
CA LEU A 327 2.63 8.03 9.85
C LEU A 327 3.75 9.09 9.71
N ILE A 328 3.54 10.33 10.15
CA ILE A 328 4.58 11.37 10.14
C ILE A 328 5.74 10.97 11.06
N ILE A 329 5.45 10.53 12.29
CA ILE A 329 6.47 10.08 13.24
C ILE A 329 7.26 8.90 12.66
N LEU A 330 6.58 7.92 12.08
CA LEU A 330 7.25 6.78 11.43
C LEU A 330 8.11 7.21 10.25
N ARG A 331 7.64 8.19 9.46
CA ARG A 331 8.38 8.73 8.32
C ARG A 331 9.67 9.41 8.75
N GLU A 332 9.66 10.19 9.83
CA GLU A 332 10.87 10.82 10.36
C GLU A 332 11.91 9.77 10.76
N LYS A 333 11.50 8.73 11.49
CA LYS A 333 12.37 7.60 11.87
C LYS A 333 13.01 6.93 10.65
N ILE A 334 12.24 6.67 9.59
CA ILE A 334 12.75 6.07 8.36
C ILE A 334 13.70 7.00 7.60
N ILE A 335 13.38 8.30 7.53
CA ILE A 335 14.20 9.29 6.83
C ILE A 335 15.62 9.33 7.40
N ASP A 336 15.76 9.27 8.73
CA ASP A 336 17.07 9.33 9.36
C ASP A 336 17.91 8.08 9.09
N ILE A 337 17.29 6.90 9.07
CA ILE A 337 17.95 5.66 8.64
C ILE A 337 18.36 5.76 7.16
N ASN A 338 17.46 6.22 6.29
CA ASN A 338 17.69 6.31 4.85
C ASN A 338 18.81 7.31 4.50
N LYS A 339 18.91 8.44 5.21
CA LYS A 339 20.00 9.41 5.01
C LYS A 339 21.37 8.75 5.17
N ILE A 340 21.52 7.89 6.17
CA ILE A 340 22.79 7.20 6.44
C ILE A 340 23.00 6.07 5.43
N LEU A 341 21.97 5.26 5.14
CA LEU A 341 22.08 4.18 4.16
C LEU A 341 22.45 4.67 2.76
N LYS A 342 22.00 5.84 2.33
CA LYS A 342 22.37 6.44 1.03
C LYS A 342 23.86 6.73 0.88
N LEU A 343 24.59 6.86 1.98
CA LEU A 343 26.05 7.04 1.96
C LEU A 343 26.78 5.71 1.73
N LEU A 344 26.07 4.58 1.86
CA LEU A 344 26.59 3.24 1.67
C LEU A 344 26.15 2.70 0.31
N THR A 345 27.09 2.10 -0.41
CA THR A 345 26.79 1.33 -1.62
C THR A 345 27.18 -0.12 -1.43
N LYS A 346 26.47 -1.02 -2.13
CA LYS A 346 26.77 -2.45 -2.16
C LYS A 346 28.24 -2.74 -2.49
N LYS A 347 28.83 -1.94 -3.41
CA LYS A 347 30.24 -2.06 -3.79
C LYS A 347 31.17 -1.68 -2.64
N GLN A 348 30.91 -0.58 -1.95
CA GLN A 348 31.74 -0.13 -0.81
C GLN A 348 31.71 -1.16 0.33
N ILE A 349 30.53 -1.68 0.67
CA ILE A 349 30.40 -2.69 1.74
C ILE A 349 31.12 -3.98 1.36
N LYS A 350 30.99 -4.44 0.11
CA LYS A 350 31.73 -5.62 -0.38
C LYS A 350 33.24 -5.43 -0.29
N LEU A 351 33.76 -4.28 -0.73
CA LEU A 351 35.18 -3.98 -0.65
C LEU A 351 35.67 -3.93 0.79
N LEU A 352 34.95 -3.21 1.67
CA LEU A 352 35.27 -3.13 3.09
C LEU A 352 35.31 -4.51 3.74
N ASN A 353 34.34 -5.38 3.43
CA ASN A 353 34.30 -6.72 3.97
C ASN A 353 35.46 -7.60 3.46
N LEU A 354 35.82 -7.51 2.18
CA LEU A 354 36.97 -8.23 1.61
C LEU A 354 38.32 -7.72 2.15
N ASP A 355 38.47 -6.41 2.30
CA ASP A 355 39.69 -5.81 2.84
C ASP A 355 39.87 -6.18 4.32
N TYR A 356 38.78 -6.23 5.08
CA TYR A 356 38.81 -6.76 6.45
C TYR A 356 39.14 -8.25 6.49
N GLU A 357 38.55 -9.08 5.62
CA GLU A 357 38.89 -10.51 5.55
C GLU A 357 40.38 -10.74 5.23
N ARG A 358 40.95 -9.96 4.31
CA ARG A 358 42.40 -10.00 4.02
C ARG A 358 43.22 -9.60 5.24
N PHE A 359 42.84 -8.49 5.88
CA PHE A 359 43.50 -8.02 7.10
C PHE A 359 43.43 -9.06 8.23
N PHE A 360 42.29 -9.73 8.40
CA PHE A 360 42.12 -10.83 9.33
C PHE A 360 43.08 -11.98 9.01
N ILE A 361 43.10 -12.47 7.77
CA ILE A 361 43.99 -13.59 7.37
C ILE A 361 45.48 -13.26 7.59
N THR A 362 45.89 -12.00 7.39
CA THR A 362 47.31 -11.61 7.58
C THR A 362 47.72 -11.39 9.03
N ASN A 363 46.76 -11.20 9.95
CA ASN A 363 47.03 -10.81 11.34
C ASN A 363 46.43 -11.77 12.39
N SER A 364 45.76 -12.83 11.97
CA SER A 364 45.28 -13.95 12.79
C SER A 364 46.32 -15.06 12.88
#